data_AF-A0A9D0XPF5-F1
#
_entry.id   AF-A0A9D0XPF5-F1
#
_cell.length_a   1.000
_cell.length_b   1.000
_cell.length_c   1.000
_cell.angle_alpha   90.00
_cell.angle_beta   90.00
_cell.angle_gamma   90.00
#
_symmetry.space_group_name_H-M   'P 1'
#
loop_
_entity.id
_entity.type
_entity.pdbx_description
1 polymer ?
#
loop_
_entity_poly.entity_id
_entity_poly.type
_entity_poly.pdbx_seq_one_letter_code
_entity_poly.pdbx_strand_id
1 'polypeptide(L)'
;MKKGEKWLKMTFAVVLGAAALAGLMLLLGGAEPPIVRAQGGVLYVAPGGNCGSVSPCYSTVQAAVDAASSGDEIRIAQGTYNENVTIDKSLTLRGGYTTSDWDTSDPDAHPTVLNGGGAGRVIAATTSGIDLTIENLEITNGQGGIQICSDACGINATIRNCYIHDNSTSGEGGGIYAKLNSGYTIRIENCRIVNNTASGTYGGGGVFAYNDPN
;
A
#
# COMPACT_ATOMS: atom_id res chain seq x y z
N MET A 1 -24.48 -81.93 -29.77
CA MET A 1 -24.46 -80.45 -29.63
C MET A 1 -25.63 -80.01 -28.76
N LYS A 2 -25.45 -78.94 -27.96
CA LYS A 2 -26.32 -78.37 -26.88
C LYS A 2 -26.13 -79.06 -25.53
N LYS A 3 -26.10 -78.38 -24.37
CA LYS A 3 -26.14 -76.96 -23.95
C LYS A 3 -26.02 -77.02 -22.41
N GLY A 4 -25.33 -76.08 -21.77
CA GLY A 4 -25.42 -75.90 -20.31
C GLY A 4 -24.20 -75.21 -19.70
N GLU A 5 -24.19 -73.88 -19.69
CA GLU A 5 -23.23 -73.06 -18.94
C GLU A 5 -23.95 -72.42 -17.74
N LYS A 6 -23.49 -72.72 -16.51
CA LYS A 6 -22.54 -71.95 -15.66
C LYS A 6 -23.21 -70.74 -14.98
N TRP A 7 -23.53 -70.86 -13.69
CA TRP A 7 -22.68 -70.54 -12.52
C TRP A 7 -22.72 -69.07 -12.10
N LEU A 8 -23.55 -68.81 -11.10
CA LEU A 8 -23.32 -68.02 -9.87
C LEU A 8 -21.91 -67.38 -9.74
N LYS A 9 -21.82 -66.05 -9.82
CA LYS A 9 -20.98 -65.18 -8.96
C LYS A 9 -21.55 -63.75 -8.94
N MET A 10 -22.32 -63.47 -7.90
CA MET A 10 -22.81 -62.14 -7.55
C MET A 10 -21.92 -61.59 -6.42
N THR A 11 -21.73 -60.26 -6.41
CA THR A 11 -21.12 -59.40 -5.38
C THR A 11 -19.59 -59.48 -5.16
N PHE A 12 -18.88 -58.43 -5.61
CA PHE A 12 -18.14 -57.48 -4.76
C PHE A 12 -17.73 -56.27 -5.62
N ALA A 13 -18.68 -55.35 -5.77
CA ALA A 13 -18.42 -53.99 -6.25
C ALA A 13 -18.04 -53.11 -5.04
N VAL A 14 -17.36 -51.99 -5.31
CA VAL A 14 -17.05 -50.88 -4.39
C VAL A 14 -15.77 -51.06 -3.55
N VAL A 15 -14.59 -50.83 -4.16
CA VAL A 15 -13.43 -50.15 -3.50
C VAL A 15 -12.56 -49.37 -4.51
N LEU A 16 -12.54 -49.69 -5.81
CA LEU A 16 -11.62 -49.05 -6.78
C LEU A 16 -12.20 -47.81 -7.50
N GLY A 17 -12.64 -46.81 -6.74
CA GLY A 17 -13.16 -45.55 -7.30
C GLY A 17 -12.46 -44.28 -6.80
N ALA A 18 -11.91 -44.29 -5.58
CA ALA A 18 -11.36 -43.08 -4.95
C ALA A 18 -9.83 -42.93 -5.09
N ALA A 19 -9.10 -43.99 -5.48
CA ALA A 19 -7.64 -43.92 -5.63
C ALA A 19 -7.17 -43.51 -7.04
N ALA A 20 -8.04 -43.59 -8.05
CA ALA A 20 -7.69 -43.22 -9.42
C ALA A 20 -7.83 -41.71 -9.72
N LEU A 21 -8.61 -40.96 -8.92
CA LEU A 21 -8.71 -39.49 -9.09
C LEU A 21 -7.62 -38.70 -8.38
N ALA A 22 -7.02 -39.23 -7.30
CA ALA A 22 -5.90 -38.56 -6.63
C ALA A 22 -4.55 -38.79 -7.36
N GLY A 23 -4.39 -39.93 -8.04
CA GLY A 23 -3.16 -40.24 -8.79
C GLY A 23 -3.06 -39.56 -10.16
N LEU A 24 -4.18 -39.15 -10.77
CA LEU A 24 -4.19 -38.44 -12.06
C LEU A 24 -3.97 -36.92 -11.92
N MET A 25 -4.03 -36.39 -10.69
CA MET A 25 -3.74 -34.99 -10.35
C MET A 25 -2.28 -34.75 -9.96
N LEU A 26 -1.39 -35.73 -10.19
CA LEU A 26 0.06 -35.62 -9.95
C LEU A 26 0.90 -35.77 -11.23
N LEU A 27 0.26 -35.88 -12.40
CA LEU A 27 0.93 -36.00 -13.70
C LEU A 27 0.61 -34.87 -14.70
N LEU A 28 -0.23 -33.91 -14.31
CA LEU A 28 -0.38 -32.65 -15.01
C LEU A 28 0.18 -31.59 -14.07
N GLY A 29 1.36 -31.05 -14.40
CA GLY A 29 2.06 -30.07 -13.58
C GLY A 29 1.07 -29.06 -12.99
N GLY A 30 0.92 -29.12 -11.67
CA GLY A 30 0.12 -28.16 -10.93
C GLY A 30 0.79 -26.81 -11.06
N ALA A 31 0.43 -26.07 -12.10
CA ALA A 31 0.42 -24.63 -12.01
C ALA A 31 -0.52 -24.36 -10.84
N GLU A 32 0.06 -23.97 -9.70
CA GLU A 32 -0.72 -23.33 -8.65
C GLU A 32 -1.60 -22.29 -9.35
N PRO A 33 -2.92 -22.28 -9.12
CA PRO A 33 -3.75 -21.25 -9.70
C PRO A 33 -3.10 -19.91 -9.34
N PRO A 34 -2.92 -18.99 -10.31
CA PRO A 34 -2.34 -17.70 -10.01
C PRO A 34 -3.10 -17.13 -8.83
N ILE A 35 -2.37 -16.63 -7.83
CA ILE A 35 -2.97 -15.96 -6.69
C ILE A 35 -3.69 -14.74 -7.28
N VAL A 36 -4.99 -14.85 -7.52
CA VAL A 36 -5.83 -13.73 -7.94
C VAL A 36 -5.98 -12.87 -6.70
N ARG A 37 -5.01 -11.98 -6.46
CA ARG A 37 -5.27 -10.83 -5.59
C ARG A 37 -6.34 -10.02 -6.30
N ALA A 38 -7.42 -9.69 -5.59
CA ALA A 38 -8.34 -8.67 -6.08
C ALA A 38 -7.50 -7.44 -6.43
N GLN A 39 -7.47 -7.07 -7.71
CA GLN A 39 -6.80 -5.85 -8.12
C GLN A 39 -7.56 -4.70 -7.46
N GLY A 40 -6.90 -3.97 -6.56
CA GLY A 40 -7.49 -2.80 -5.91
C GLY A 40 -8.05 -1.83 -6.93
N GLY A 41 -9.13 -1.16 -6.57
CA GLY A 41 -9.70 -0.09 -7.37
C GLY A 41 -8.74 1.09 -7.51
N VAL A 42 -9.04 1.98 -8.46
CA VAL A 42 -8.30 3.23 -8.65
C VAL A 42 -9.22 4.40 -8.29
N LEU A 43 -8.76 5.26 -7.40
CA LEU A 43 -9.41 6.51 -7.03
C LEU A 43 -8.55 7.68 -7.50
N TYR A 44 -9.18 8.79 -7.85
CA TYR A 44 -8.51 9.94 -8.45
C TYR A 44 -8.68 11.18 -7.58
N VAL A 45 -7.60 11.95 -7.43
CA VAL A 45 -7.59 13.20 -6.67
C VAL A 45 -7.05 14.31 -7.55
N ALA A 46 -7.80 15.40 -7.69
CA ALA A 46 -7.36 16.58 -8.43
C ALA A 46 -7.81 17.87 -7.72
N PRO A 47 -7.11 18.99 -7.92
CA PRO A 47 -7.50 20.27 -7.32
C PRO A 47 -8.96 20.62 -7.68
N GLY A 48 -9.77 20.92 -6.66
CA GLY A 48 -11.19 21.24 -6.83
C GLY A 48 -12.09 20.04 -7.19
N GLY A 49 -11.58 18.82 -7.21
CA GLY A 49 -12.37 17.61 -7.50
C GLY A 49 -12.75 17.46 -8.97
N ASN A 50 -11.93 17.99 -9.87
CA ASN A 50 -12.13 17.85 -11.32
C ASN A 50 -11.08 16.92 -11.92
N CYS A 51 -11.43 15.64 -12.08
CA CYS A 51 -10.53 14.63 -12.65
C CYS A 51 -10.75 14.40 -14.16
N GLY A 52 -11.52 15.25 -14.83
CA GLY A 52 -11.93 15.02 -16.21
C GLY A 52 -13.04 13.96 -16.29
N SER A 53 -12.83 12.91 -17.09
CA SER A 53 -13.85 11.87 -17.34
C SER A 53 -13.75 10.65 -16.43
N VAL A 54 -12.82 10.63 -15.48
CA VAL A 54 -12.62 9.49 -14.56
C VAL A 54 -13.41 9.67 -13.26
N SER A 55 -13.81 8.55 -12.66
CA SER A 55 -14.58 8.49 -11.42
C SER A 55 -14.18 7.22 -10.64
N PRO A 56 -14.16 7.24 -9.30
CA PRO A 56 -14.50 8.37 -8.43
C PRO A 56 -13.40 9.44 -8.36
N CYS A 57 -13.82 10.70 -8.22
CA CYS A 57 -12.93 11.86 -8.14
C CYS A 57 -13.14 12.64 -6.84
N TYR A 58 -12.04 13.03 -6.19
CA TYR A 58 -12.04 13.74 -4.92
C TYR A 58 -11.22 15.03 -5.03
N SER A 59 -11.61 16.03 -4.24
CA SER A 59 -10.91 17.32 -4.15
C SER A 59 -9.75 17.32 -3.14
N THR A 60 -9.70 16.33 -2.26
CA THR A 60 -8.65 16.16 -1.24
C THR A 60 -8.17 14.71 -1.21
N VAL A 61 -6.93 14.52 -0.77
CA VAL A 61 -6.33 13.18 -0.61
C VAL A 61 -7.01 12.43 0.52
N GLN A 62 -7.32 13.10 1.65
CA GLN A 62 -8.03 12.44 2.76
C GLN A 62 -9.38 11.87 2.33
N ALA A 63 -10.17 12.61 1.52
CA ALA A 63 -11.47 12.11 1.08
C ALA A 63 -11.37 10.85 0.20
N ALA A 64 -10.31 10.76 -0.62
CA ALA A 64 -10.02 9.54 -1.37
C ALA A 64 -9.58 8.39 -0.44
N VAL A 65 -8.74 8.66 0.57
CA VAL A 65 -8.33 7.67 1.57
C VAL A 65 -9.52 7.13 2.37
N ASP A 66 -10.47 8.00 2.71
CA ASP A 66 -11.68 7.64 3.44
C ASP A 66 -12.60 6.73 2.62
N ALA A 67 -12.69 6.98 1.31
CA ALA A 67 -13.52 6.22 0.39
C ALA A 67 -12.87 4.94 -0.15
N ALA A 68 -11.55 4.84 -0.10
CA ALA A 68 -10.79 3.72 -0.62
C ALA A 68 -11.05 2.42 0.16
N SER A 69 -11.04 1.31 -0.57
CA SER A 69 -10.95 -0.03 0.00
C SER A 69 -9.49 -0.44 0.22
N SER A 70 -9.27 -1.40 1.13
CA SER A 70 -7.93 -1.94 1.35
C SER A 70 -7.38 -2.58 0.07
N GLY A 71 -6.19 -2.15 -0.36
CA GLY A 71 -5.51 -2.57 -1.57
C GLY A 71 -5.63 -1.59 -2.74
N ASP A 72 -6.45 -0.54 -2.62
CA ASP A 72 -6.68 0.43 -3.70
C ASP A 72 -5.45 1.33 -3.99
N GLU A 73 -5.42 1.85 -5.20
CA GLU A 73 -4.49 2.89 -5.66
C GLU A 73 -5.20 4.25 -5.69
N ILE A 74 -4.60 5.26 -5.06
CA ILE A 74 -5.01 6.66 -5.13
C ILE A 74 -4.01 7.39 -6.02
N ARG A 75 -4.46 7.78 -7.21
CA ARG A 75 -3.71 8.59 -8.17
C ARG A 75 -4.01 10.06 -7.95
N ILE A 76 -2.97 10.85 -7.74
CA ILE A 76 -3.10 12.25 -7.35
C ILE A 76 -2.49 13.11 -8.45
N ALA A 77 -3.31 13.98 -9.04
CA ALA A 77 -2.84 14.94 -10.02
C ALA A 77 -1.97 16.02 -9.37
N GLN A 78 -1.14 16.66 -10.19
CA GLN A 78 -0.32 17.80 -9.81
C GLN A 78 -1.12 18.87 -9.07
N GLY A 79 -0.43 19.57 -8.18
CA GLY A 79 -1.02 20.63 -7.38
C GLY A 79 -0.53 20.58 -5.93
N THR A 80 -0.95 21.58 -5.17
CA THR A 80 -0.64 21.67 -3.74
C THR A 80 -1.91 21.40 -2.93
N TYR A 81 -1.83 20.38 -2.08
CA TYR A 81 -2.89 19.96 -1.18
C TYR A 81 -2.47 20.32 0.24
N ASN A 82 -3.18 21.26 0.86
CA ASN A 82 -2.91 21.71 2.22
C ASN A 82 -3.72 20.85 3.20
N GLU A 83 -3.17 19.70 3.57
CA GLU A 83 -3.82 18.71 4.43
C GLU A 83 -2.82 17.82 5.17
N ASN A 84 -3.30 17.18 6.23
CA ASN A 84 -2.61 16.10 6.93
C ASN A 84 -3.39 14.80 6.66
N VAL A 85 -2.74 13.81 6.07
CA VAL A 85 -3.39 12.57 5.61
C VAL A 85 -3.19 11.45 6.63
N THR A 86 -4.27 10.88 7.13
CA THR A 86 -4.27 9.72 8.02
C THR A 86 -4.66 8.47 7.24
N ILE A 87 -3.83 7.42 7.33
CA ILE A 87 -3.98 6.16 6.61
C ILE A 87 -4.10 5.00 7.60
N ASP A 88 -5.16 4.23 7.47
CA ASP A 88 -5.54 3.16 8.39
C ASP A 88 -5.78 1.81 7.68
N LYS A 89 -5.51 1.74 6.37
CA LYS A 89 -5.76 0.59 5.49
C LYS A 89 -4.65 0.46 4.46
N SER A 90 -4.48 -0.74 3.88
CA SER A 90 -3.46 -0.95 2.85
C SER A 90 -3.79 -0.11 1.62
N LEU A 91 -2.85 0.70 1.13
CA LEU A 91 -3.07 1.61 0.00
C LEU A 91 -1.79 1.86 -0.77
N THR A 92 -1.94 2.29 -2.01
CA THR A 92 -0.90 2.99 -2.77
C THR A 92 -1.32 4.45 -2.94
N LEU A 93 -0.52 5.39 -2.45
CA LEU A 93 -0.66 6.82 -2.76
C LEU A 93 0.42 7.21 -3.76
N ARG A 94 0.01 7.65 -4.96
CA ARG A 94 0.93 7.99 -6.05
C ARG A 94 0.62 9.36 -6.63
N GLY A 95 1.60 10.28 -6.57
CA GLY A 95 1.53 11.58 -7.22
C GLY A 95 2.03 11.58 -8.67
N GLY A 96 2.18 12.76 -9.27
CA GLY A 96 2.78 12.91 -10.59
C GLY A 96 1.81 12.81 -11.78
N TYR A 97 0.50 12.86 -11.54
CA TYR A 97 -0.50 12.75 -12.62
C TYR A 97 -1.01 14.10 -13.11
N THR A 98 -1.77 14.09 -14.20
CA THR A 98 -2.52 15.27 -14.65
C THR A 98 -3.99 14.89 -14.86
N THR A 99 -4.88 15.89 -14.91
CA THR A 99 -6.32 15.63 -15.18
C THR A 99 -6.60 15.13 -16.60
N SER A 100 -5.58 15.16 -17.49
CA SER A 100 -5.64 14.67 -18.87
C SER A 100 -4.90 13.34 -19.08
N ASP A 101 -4.03 12.94 -18.16
CA ASP A 101 -3.28 11.68 -18.20
C ASP A 101 -3.16 11.10 -16.79
N TRP A 102 -3.91 10.02 -16.59
CA TRP A 102 -3.96 9.26 -15.34
C TRP A 102 -3.19 7.94 -15.43
N ASP A 103 -2.59 7.61 -16.57
CA ASP A 103 -1.89 6.35 -16.79
C ASP A 103 -0.37 6.52 -16.61
N THR A 104 0.16 7.68 -16.97
CA THR A 104 1.59 8.00 -16.84
C THR A 104 1.83 8.96 -15.69
N SER A 105 2.58 8.52 -14.68
CA SER A 105 3.07 9.39 -13.60
C SER A 105 4.42 9.98 -13.97
N ASP A 106 4.55 11.30 -13.90
CA ASP A 106 5.78 12.06 -14.07
C ASP A 106 5.86 13.16 -12.99
N PRO A 107 6.43 12.86 -11.81
CA PRO A 107 6.49 13.80 -10.69
C PRO A 107 7.45 14.97 -10.90
N ASP A 108 8.41 14.86 -11.83
CA ASP A 108 9.33 15.96 -12.12
C ASP A 108 8.65 17.03 -12.98
N ALA A 109 7.82 16.64 -13.94
CA ALA A 109 7.02 17.55 -14.75
C ALA A 109 5.73 18.01 -14.07
N HIS A 110 5.11 17.14 -13.26
CA HIS A 110 3.76 17.33 -12.70
C HIS A 110 3.74 17.10 -11.18
N PRO A 111 4.43 17.94 -10.38
CA PRO A 111 4.60 17.68 -8.96
C PRO A 111 3.27 17.70 -8.19
N THR A 112 3.12 16.70 -7.31
CA THR A 112 2.03 16.63 -6.33
C THR A 112 2.59 16.93 -4.95
N VAL A 113 2.21 18.06 -4.39
CA VAL A 113 2.71 18.56 -3.10
C VAL A 113 1.66 18.35 -2.02
N LEU A 114 2.00 17.58 -1.00
CA LEU A 114 1.27 17.52 0.27
C LEU A 114 1.95 18.47 1.26
N ASN A 115 1.23 19.53 1.63
CA ASN A 115 1.70 20.59 2.51
C ASN A 115 0.97 20.49 3.85
N GLY A 116 1.70 20.17 4.92
CA GLY A 116 1.15 20.01 6.27
C GLY A 116 0.76 21.31 6.97
N GLY A 117 0.99 22.49 6.37
CA GLY A 117 0.54 23.78 6.90
C GLY A 117 1.17 24.19 8.26
N GLY A 118 2.27 23.58 8.66
CA GLY A 118 2.93 23.76 9.96
C GLY A 118 2.25 23.03 11.12
N ALA A 119 1.34 22.10 10.83
CA ALA A 119 0.60 21.30 11.80
C ALA A 119 0.69 19.81 11.49
N GLY A 120 0.63 18.97 12.52
CA GLY A 120 0.54 17.50 12.39
C GLY A 120 1.66 16.84 11.58
N ARG A 121 1.59 15.51 11.42
CA ARG A 121 2.41 14.82 10.41
C ARG A 121 1.74 15.00 9.05
N VAL A 122 2.49 15.23 7.97
CA VAL A 122 1.89 15.36 6.62
C VAL A 122 1.19 14.05 6.22
N ILE A 123 1.82 12.91 6.48
CA ILE A 123 1.21 11.59 6.34
C ILE A 123 1.39 10.80 7.65
N ALA A 124 0.33 10.22 8.18
CA ALA A 124 0.36 9.35 9.35
C ALA A 124 -0.33 8.01 9.05
N ALA A 125 0.44 6.92 9.04
CA ALA A 125 -0.11 5.56 9.03
C ALA A 125 -0.32 5.09 10.47
N THR A 126 -1.53 4.67 10.84
CA THR A 126 -1.93 4.49 12.25
C THR A 126 -2.35 3.08 12.63
N THR A 127 -2.51 2.17 11.65
CA THR A 127 -3.10 0.85 11.87
C THR A 127 -2.13 -0.27 11.51
N SER A 128 -1.97 -1.25 12.40
CA SER A 128 -1.18 -2.46 12.15
C SER A 128 -1.85 -3.40 11.14
N GLY A 129 -1.05 -4.24 10.49
CA GLY A 129 -1.51 -5.26 9.55
C GLY A 129 -1.77 -4.74 8.14
N ILE A 130 -1.16 -3.61 7.76
CA ILE A 130 -1.35 -3.00 6.44
C ILE A 130 -0.04 -2.94 5.65
N ASP A 131 -0.19 -2.97 4.32
CA ASP A 131 0.89 -2.70 3.37
C ASP A 131 0.65 -1.31 2.76
N LEU A 132 1.60 -0.41 2.91
CA LEU A 132 1.48 0.98 2.46
C LEU A 132 2.57 1.31 1.46
N THR A 133 2.18 1.83 0.30
CA THR A 133 3.11 2.42 -0.67
C THR A 133 2.83 3.90 -0.83
N ILE A 134 3.88 4.71 -0.66
CA ILE A 134 3.87 6.17 -0.87
C ILE A 134 4.90 6.46 -1.95
N GLU A 135 4.48 7.07 -3.05
CA GLU A 135 5.38 7.30 -4.18
C GLU A 135 5.10 8.56 -4.99
N ASN A 136 6.16 9.12 -5.59
CA ASN A 136 6.05 10.25 -6.52
C ASN A 136 5.39 11.49 -5.89
N LEU A 137 5.62 11.73 -4.60
CA LEU A 137 5.03 12.83 -3.83
C LEU A 137 6.10 13.78 -3.28
N GLU A 138 5.77 15.07 -3.24
CA GLU A 138 6.47 16.06 -2.45
C GLU A 138 5.74 16.25 -1.11
N ILE A 139 6.49 16.20 0.00
CA ILE A 139 5.96 16.16 1.36
C ILE A 139 6.67 17.22 2.18
N THR A 140 5.94 18.27 2.57
CA THR A 140 6.55 19.47 3.14
C THR A 140 5.74 20.17 4.21
N ASN A 141 6.43 21.03 4.97
CA ASN A 141 5.84 21.98 5.91
C ASN A 141 4.90 21.33 6.92
N GLY A 142 5.19 20.11 7.39
CA GLY A 142 4.48 19.48 8.51
C GLY A 142 5.20 19.66 9.85
N GLN A 143 4.51 19.36 10.96
CA GLN A 143 5.14 19.03 12.25
C GLN A 143 5.79 17.63 12.24
N GLY A 144 6.49 17.35 11.14
CA GLY A 144 6.98 16.04 10.72
C GLY A 144 6.39 15.61 9.37
N GLY A 145 7.19 14.93 8.54
CA GLY A 145 6.79 14.50 7.20
C GLY A 145 5.89 13.26 7.21
N ILE A 146 6.50 12.07 7.22
CA ILE A 146 5.81 10.78 7.23
C ILE A 146 5.98 10.12 8.60
N GLN A 147 4.89 9.61 9.15
CA GLN A 147 4.89 8.77 10.35
C GLN A 147 4.34 7.39 10.00
N ILE A 148 5.17 6.36 10.21
CA ILE A 148 4.75 4.96 10.20
C ILE A 148 4.58 4.54 11.66
N CYS A 149 3.34 4.71 12.14
CA CYS A 149 2.86 4.49 13.49
C CYS A 149 3.37 5.47 14.55
N SER A 150 2.51 5.81 15.51
CA SER A 150 2.90 6.51 16.73
C SER A 150 3.53 5.55 17.74
N ASP A 151 3.00 4.32 17.78
CA ASP A 151 3.39 3.22 18.66
C ASP A 151 3.85 2.00 17.86
N ALA A 152 4.34 0.98 18.56
CA ALA A 152 4.84 -0.26 17.97
C ALA A 152 3.74 -0.92 17.12
N CYS A 153 3.99 -1.10 15.81
CA CYS A 153 2.98 -1.59 14.90
C CYS A 153 3.54 -2.50 13.80
N GLY A 154 2.63 -3.22 13.14
CA GLY A 154 2.95 -4.08 12.02
C GLY A 154 2.63 -3.47 10.67
N ILE A 155 3.46 -2.56 10.15
CA ILE A 155 3.27 -2.00 8.79
C ILE A 155 4.46 -2.32 7.91
N ASN A 156 4.21 -2.86 6.72
CA ASN A 156 5.21 -2.85 5.65
C ASN A 156 5.02 -1.59 4.81
N ALA A 157 5.95 -0.65 4.95
CA ALA A 157 5.92 0.61 4.23
C ALA A 157 6.98 0.64 3.12
N THR A 158 6.57 1.01 1.92
CA THR A 158 7.48 1.37 0.83
C THR A 158 7.30 2.85 0.51
N ILE A 159 8.37 3.63 0.68
CA ILE A 159 8.40 5.05 0.35
C ILE A 159 9.40 5.21 -0.79
N ARG A 160 8.91 5.56 -1.98
CA ARG A 160 9.73 5.57 -3.20
C ARG A 160 9.61 6.88 -3.97
N ASN A 161 10.73 7.40 -4.46
CA ASN A 161 10.74 8.57 -5.34
C ASN A 161 9.97 9.77 -4.75
N CYS A 162 10.15 10.01 -3.46
CA CYS A 162 9.51 11.12 -2.76
C CYS A 162 10.54 12.22 -2.46
N TYR A 163 10.07 13.47 -2.48
CA TYR A 163 10.82 14.62 -2.01
C TYR A 163 10.27 15.07 -0.65
N ILE A 164 10.99 14.78 0.43
CA ILE A 164 10.54 15.03 1.80
C ILE A 164 11.41 16.14 2.38
N HIS A 165 10.84 17.32 2.60
CA HIS A 165 11.63 18.48 3.00
C HIS A 165 10.90 19.52 3.83
N ASP A 166 11.67 20.30 4.59
CA ASP A 166 11.16 21.42 5.40
C ASP A 166 10.05 20.99 6.38
N ASN A 167 10.14 19.76 6.89
CA ASN A 167 9.28 19.27 7.96
C ASN A 167 10.01 19.37 9.30
N SER A 168 9.33 19.85 10.33
CA SER A 168 9.94 20.11 11.64
C SER A 168 9.12 19.54 12.77
N THR A 169 9.64 18.58 13.53
CA THR A 169 8.94 18.00 14.68
C THR A 169 9.66 18.29 15.99
N SER A 170 8.90 18.40 17.09
CA SER A 170 9.48 18.47 18.44
C SER A 170 9.89 17.11 18.99
N GLY A 171 9.46 16.02 18.35
CA GLY A 171 9.87 14.64 18.65
C GLY A 171 10.98 14.13 17.74
N GLU A 172 10.95 12.85 17.43
CA GLU A 172 11.90 12.19 16.53
C GLU A 172 11.41 12.15 15.08
N GLY A 173 12.34 12.01 14.13
CA GLY A 173 12.03 11.73 12.73
C GLY A 173 11.37 12.90 12.01
N GLY A 174 12.09 13.99 11.77
CA GLY A 174 11.55 15.20 11.13
C GLY A 174 10.99 14.92 9.74
N GLY A 175 11.74 14.20 8.91
CA GLY A 175 11.28 13.74 7.60
C GLY A 175 10.43 12.48 7.71
N ILE A 176 10.99 11.42 8.27
CA ILE A 176 10.32 10.12 8.46
C ILE A 176 10.52 9.64 9.90
N TYR A 177 9.44 9.31 10.58
CA TYR A 177 9.44 8.55 11.82
C TYR A 177 8.83 7.17 11.56
N ALA A 178 9.46 6.11 12.06
CA ALA A 178 8.90 4.76 12.01
C ALA A 178 9.19 3.99 13.29
N LYS A 179 8.14 3.39 13.86
CA LYS A 179 8.24 2.49 15.00
C LYS A 179 7.58 1.15 14.64
N LEU A 180 8.38 0.13 14.41
CA LEU A 180 7.92 -1.13 13.81
C LEU A 180 8.11 -2.31 14.76
N ASN A 181 7.17 -3.26 14.74
CA ASN A 181 7.36 -4.56 15.39
C ASN A 181 8.35 -5.42 14.59
N SER A 182 8.92 -6.41 15.27
CA SER A 182 9.77 -7.40 14.61
C SER A 182 9.02 -8.14 13.49
N GLY A 183 9.67 -8.24 12.32
CA GLY A 183 9.10 -8.86 11.12
C GLY A 183 8.50 -7.88 10.10
N TYR A 184 8.37 -6.59 10.46
CA TYR A 184 7.89 -5.55 9.56
C TYR A 184 9.02 -4.64 9.10
N THR A 185 8.84 -4.02 7.93
CA THR A 185 9.91 -3.24 7.29
C THR A 185 9.44 -1.91 6.75
N ILE A 186 10.34 -0.93 6.79
CA ILE A 186 10.23 0.30 6.02
C ILE A 186 11.33 0.29 4.95
N ARG A 187 10.92 0.41 3.69
CA ARG A 187 11.81 0.52 2.54
C ARG A 187 11.77 1.95 2.04
N ILE A 188 12.92 2.61 1.98
CA ILE A 188 13.06 3.98 1.48
C ILE A 188 13.95 3.93 0.25
N GLU A 189 13.38 4.23 -0.91
CA GLU A 189 14.02 4.02 -2.21
C GLU A 189 13.96 5.31 -3.03
N ASN A 190 15.08 5.75 -3.59
CA ASN A 190 15.15 6.92 -4.49
C ASN A 190 14.52 8.21 -3.91
N CYS A 191 14.54 8.40 -2.59
CA CYS A 191 13.95 9.58 -1.95
C CYS A 191 15.01 10.66 -1.71
N ARG A 192 14.60 11.93 -1.84
CA ARG A 192 15.39 13.09 -1.41
C ARG A 192 14.82 13.60 -0.09
N ILE A 193 15.57 13.42 1.01
CA ILE A 193 15.14 13.78 2.37
C ILE A 193 16.08 14.87 2.89
N VAL A 194 15.64 16.14 2.85
CA VAL A 194 16.51 17.30 3.10
C VAL A 194 15.82 18.37 3.94
N ASN A 195 16.57 19.19 4.66
CA ASN A 195 16.04 20.32 5.46
C ASN A 195 14.93 19.94 6.46
N ASN A 196 14.89 18.68 6.90
CA ASN A 196 13.96 18.25 7.93
C ASN A 196 14.64 18.35 9.31
N THR A 197 13.89 18.81 10.30
CA THR A 197 14.39 19.06 11.66
C THR A 197 13.62 18.26 12.71
N ALA A 198 14.34 17.79 13.72
CA ALA A 198 13.79 17.07 14.86
C ALA A 198 14.49 17.55 16.12
N SER A 199 13.74 17.87 17.17
CA SER A 199 14.30 18.30 18.46
C SER A 199 14.03 17.32 19.60
N GLY A 200 13.52 16.13 19.30
CA GLY A 200 13.30 15.05 20.27
C GLY A 200 14.61 14.50 20.83
N THR A 201 14.52 13.75 21.92
CA THR A 201 15.67 13.24 22.69
C THR A 201 16.66 12.46 21.83
N TYR A 202 16.14 11.66 20.89
CA TYR A 202 16.98 10.84 20.00
C TYR A 202 17.23 11.50 18.62
N GLY A 203 16.60 12.65 18.35
CA GLY A 203 16.76 13.42 17.11
C GLY A 203 16.22 12.72 15.86
N GLY A 204 17.01 12.75 14.77
CA GLY A 204 16.63 12.20 13.47
C GLY A 204 15.92 13.22 12.57
N GLY A 205 16.58 14.35 12.26
CA GLY A 205 16.01 15.37 11.38
C GLY A 205 15.50 14.77 10.06
N GLY A 206 16.29 13.92 9.40
CA GLY A 206 15.87 13.18 8.21
C GLY A 206 14.98 11.97 8.52
N VAL A 207 15.56 10.91 9.07
CA VAL A 207 14.85 9.65 9.36
C VAL A 207 15.17 9.19 10.77
N PHE A 208 14.15 8.78 11.50
CA PHE A 208 14.26 8.02 12.74
C PHE A 208 13.41 6.75 12.61
N ALA A 209 14.06 5.59 12.62
CA ALA A 209 13.39 4.30 12.52
C ALA A 209 13.94 3.36 13.59
N TYR A 210 13.05 2.71 14.35
CA TYR A 210 13.45 1.69 15.30
C TYR A 210 12.47 0.53 15.34
N ASN A 211 13.02 -0.65 15.63
CA ASN A 211 12.28 -1.87 15.87
C ASN A 211 11.97 -1.97 17.36
N ASP A 212 10.69 -2.10 17.71
CA ASP A 212 10.22 -2.43 19.05
C ASP A 212 9.96 -3.95 19.11
N PRO A 213 10.79 -4.72 19.84
CA PRO A 213 10.69 -6.18 19.90
C PRO A 213 9.55 -6.68 20.81
N ASN A 214 8.79 -5.78 21.46
CA ASN A 214 7.80 -6.11 22.48
C ASN A 214 6.37 -6.24 21.92
#